data_AF-A0A4R9JSL6-F1
#
_entry.id   AF-A0A4R9JSL6-F1
#
_cell.length_a   1.000
_cell.length_b   1.000
_cell.length_c   1.000
_cell.angle_alpha   90.00
_cell.angle_beta   90.00
_cell.angle_gamma   90.00
#
_symmetry.space_group_name_H-M   'P 1'
#
loop_
_entity.id
_entity.type
_entity.pdbx_description
1 polymer ?
#
loop_
_entity_poly.entity_id
_entity_poly.type
_entity_poly.pdbx_seq_one_letter_code
_entity_poly.pdbx_strand_id
1 'polypeptide(L)'
;MSQKFFIFFAIFVLNISMLYANDTVQYTPEQAYWKSFQSKPLAAGNTGHDPDSVKWITKAQWEASKWDGKTIYDPTKMTKAQFFAAICPSADRVRGIREVFYRHNPFQDNQNPTKAEVDEWHRIAINHVRALVGYSSPDRQVQKDQCMFKRALWGDERKFTTKWDQKYPGKLGSAFGPCQGSKNAHCGASFIPDAEDQAPYFSDANLVCKAQAGAEGVFSAAKSNIPWSLKWSRAFCNTLAAEGFWGGHTGPFFHREKFGFSFWDNNISNNNSTAVLRAKWTGKLMPSLYPKP
;
A
#
# COMPACT_ATOMS: atom_id res chain seq x y z
N MET A 1 -69.99 19.45 5.30
CA MET A 1 -68.82 19.61 6.19
C MET A 1 -67.95 18.37 6.04
N SER A 2 -66.82 18.47 5.35
CA SER A 2 -65.90 17.34 5.13
C SER A 2 -64.52 17.76 5.63
N GLN A 3 -64.13 17.21 6.78
CA GLN A 3 -62.86 17.48 7.45
C GLN A 3 -61.75 16.70 6.74
N LYS A 4 -60.81 17.40 6.09
CA LYS A 4 -59.61 16.80 5.51
C LYS A 4 -58.53 16.67 6.59
N PHE A 5 -58.15 15.44 6.91
CA PHE A 5 -56.98 15.11 7.72
C PHE A 5 -55.71 15.31 6.87
N PHE A 6 -54.85 16.23 7.27
CA PHE A 6 -53.48 16.32 6.77
C PHE A 6 -52.56 15.52 7.69
N ILE A 7 -51.98 14.43 7.17
CA ILE A 7 -50.94 13.64 7.83
C ILE A 7 -49.59 14.26 7.46
N PHE A 8 -48.89 14.82 8.45
CA PHE A 8 -47.49 15.22 8.34
C PHE A 8 -46.59 13.97 8.33
N PHE A 9 -45.88 13.72 7.24
CA PHE A 9 -44.76 12.78 7.20
C PHE A 9 -43.49 13.49 7.70
N ALA A 10 -43.05 13.16 8.91
CA ALA A 10 -41.74 13.54 9.41
C ALA A 10 -40.69 12.58 8.81
N ILE A 11 -39.80 13.09 7.96
CA ILE A 11 -38.65 12.35 7.45
C ILE A 11 -37.58 12.34 8.56
N PHE A 12 -37.46 11.20 9.24
CA PHE A 12 -36.38 10.93 10.17
C PHE A 12 -35.12 10.58 9.37
N VAL A 13 -34.19 11.53 9.24
CA VAL A 13 -32.84 11.27 8.71
C VAL A 13 -32.06 10.59 9.84
N LEU A 14 -32.05 9.25 9.84
CA LEU A 14 -31.14 8.46 10.66
C LEU A 14 -29.70 8.66 10.14
N ASN A 15 -28.94 9.52 10.83
CA ASN A 15 -27.49 9.48 10.79
C ASN A 15 -27.04 8.16 11.44
N ILE A 16 -26.88 7.12 10.63
CA ILE A 16 -26.19 5.90 11.03
C ILE A 16 -24.70 6.23 11.09
N SER A 17 -24.27 6.81 12.20
CA SER A 17 -22.87 6.74 12.62
C SER A 17 -22.60 5.28 12.99
N MET A 18 -22.21 4.46 12.01
CA MET A 18 -21.68 3.13 12.29
C MET A 18 -20.42 3.31 13.16
N LEU A 19 -20.57 3.11 14.46
CA LEU A 19 -19.48 2.76 15.37
C LEU A 19 -18.99 1.37 14.97
N TYR A 20 -18.23 1.28 13.88
CA TYR A 20 -17.35 0.12 13.68
C TYR A 20 -16.26 0.23 14.74
N ALA A 21 -16.33 -0.62 15.75
CA ALA A 21 -15.15 -1.00 16.50
C ALA A 21 -14.13 -1.50 15.47
N ASN A 22 -13.11 -0.69 15.23
CA ASN A 22 -12.13 -0.89 14.18
C ASN A 22 -11.11 -1.93 14.68
N ASP A 23 -11.53 -3.20 14.76
CA ASP A 23 -10.62 -4.34 14.94
C ASP A 23 -9.79 -4.48 13.65
N THR A 24 -8.86 -3.55 13.46
CA THR A 24 -7.91 -3.60 12.37
C THR A 24 -6.98 -4.76 12.63
N VAL A 25 -7.11 -5.82 11.84
CA VAL A 25 -6.23 -6.98 11.95
C VAL A 25 -4.86 -6.62 11.38
N GLN A 26 -3.81 -6.83 12.17
CA GLN A 26 -2.43 -6.65 11.77
C GLN A 26 -1.94 -7.82 10.92
N TYR A 27 -1.53 -7.56 9.68
CA TYR A 27 -0.98 -8.58 8.79
C TYR A 27 0.53 -8.47 8.63
N THR A 28 1.09 -7.26 8.77
CA THR A 28 2.53 -7.07 8.90
C THR A 28 3.06 -7.78 10.15
N PRO A 29 4.05 -8.69 10.02
CA PRO A 29 4.57 -9.44 11.16
C PRO A 29 5.31 -8.59 12.19
N GLU A 30 5.44 -9.09 13.42
CA GLU A 30 6.18 -8.37 14.46
C GLU A 30 7.67 -8.19 14.15
N GLN A 31 8.23 -9.17 13.44
CA GLN A 31 9.61 -9.22 13.00
C GLN A 31 9.96 -8.10 11.99
N ALA A 32 8.96 -7.48 11.35
CA ALA A 32 9.21 -6.35 10.46
C ALA A 32 9.80 -5.17 11.23
N TYR A 33 11.03 -4.77 10.90
CA TYR A 33 11.71 -3.66 11.57
C TYR A 33 11.13 -2.31 11.14
N TRP A 34 10.15 -1.82 11.90
CA TRP A 34 9.42 -0.58 11.59
C TRP A 34 9.94 0.67 12.29
N LYS A 35 10.82 0.50 13.29
CA LYS A 35 11.24 1.59 14.18
C LYS A 35 11.80 2.78 13.42
N SER A 36 12.59 2.56 12.36
CA SER A 36 13.15 3.67 11.59
C SER A 36 12.09 4.40 10.78
N PHE A 37 11.09 3.71 10.22
CA PHE A 37 10.00 4.36 9.50
C PHE A 37 9.08 5.15 10.41
N GLN A 38 8.99 4.77 11.69
CA GLN A 38 8.23 5.48 12.70
C GLN A 38 8.93 6.77 13.15
N SER A 39 10.23 6.71 13.46
CA SER A 39 10.94 7.85 14.02
C SER A 39 11.48 8.84 12.99
N LYS A 40 11.93 8.37 11.82
CA LYS A 40 12.60 9.23 10.83
C LYS A 40 11.72 10.36 10.26
N PRO A 41 10.41 10.17 10.00
CA PRO A 41 9.55 11.27 9.58
C PRO A 41 9.49 12.41 10.59
N LEU A 42 9.41 12.09 11.89
CA LEU A 42 9.41 13.10 12.95
C LEU A 42 10.78 13.76 13.10
N ALA A 43 11.87 12.97 13.03
CA ALA A 43 13.24 13.49 13.05
C ALA A 43 13.58 14.37 11.84
N ALA A 44 12.91 14.17 10.70
CA ALA A 44 12.98 15.06 9.53
C ALA A 44 12.13 16.34 9.69
N GLY A 45 11.49 16.51 10.84
CA GLY A 45 10.74 17.70 11.20
C GLY A 45 9.25 17.61 10.98
N ASN A 46 8.67 16.51 10.46
CA ASN A 46 7.22 16.37 10.38
C ASN A 46 6.60 16.26 11.77
N THR A 47 5.34 16.63 11.92
CA THR A 47 4.61 16.56 13.20
C THR A 47 3.81 15.27 13.39
N GLY A 48 3.89 14.35 12.42
CA GLY A 48 3.05 13.15 12.36
C GLY A 48 3.20 12.43 11.01
N HIS A 49 2.41 11.37 10.86
CA HIS A 49 2.35 10.52 9.68
C HIS A 49 1.19 10.84 8.74
N ASP A 50 0.33 11.78 9.10
CA ASP A 50 -0.79 12.26 8.29
C ASP A 50 -0.36 13.31 7.23
N PRO A 51 -1.19 13.58 6.21
CA PRO A 51 -0.85 14.52 5.14
C PRO A 51 -0.54 15.95 5.59
N ASP A 52 -1.26 16.50 6.57
CA ASP A 52 -1.07 17.89 7.03
C ASP A 52 0.17 18.06 7.90
N SER A 53 0.67 16.97 8.49
CA SER A 53 1.94 16.95 9.20
C SER A 53 3.17 17.03 8.29
N VAL A 54 3.00 16.90 6.97
CA VAL A 54 4.09 16.91 5.98
C VAL A 54 4.51 18.34 5.67
N LYS A 55 5.69 18.77 6.16
CA LYS A 55 6.09 20.19 6.10
C LYS A 55 6.49 20.70 4.72
N TRP A 56 6.93 19.83 3.81
CA TRP A 56 7.39 20.24 2.47
C TRP A 56 6.27 20.30 1.43
N ILE A 57 5.04 19.92 1.79
CA ILE A 57 3.89 20.01 0.90
C ILE A 57 3.01 21.16 1.38
N THR A 58 2.89 22.20 0.57
CA THR A 58 2.13 23.39 0.94
C THR A 58 0.63 23.14 0.87
N LYS A 59 -0.15 23.97 1.57
CA LYS A 59 -1.62 23.97 1.46
C LYS A 59 -2.08 24.11 0.00
N ALA A 60 -1.49 25.04 -0.76
CA ALA A 60 -1.84 25.23 -2.18
C ALA A 60 -1.57 23.97 -3.02
N GLN A 61 -0.49 23.26 -2.71
CA GLN A 61 -0.16 21.99 -3.33
C GLN A 61 -1.18 20.90 -3.01
N TRP A 62 -1.68 20.83 -1.78
CA TRP A 62 -2.77 19.92 -1.42
C TRP A 62 -4.08 20.28 -2.12
N GLU A 63 -4.45 21.55 -2.11
CA GLU A 63 -5.66 22.07 -2.77
C GLU A 63 -5.66 21.76 -4.28
N ALA A 64 -4.54 21.99 -4.98
CA ALA A 64 -4.40 21.67 -6.40
C ALA A 64 -4.43 20.16 -6.71
N SER A 65 -4.21 19.33 -5.70
CA SER A 65 -4.22 17.86 -5.80
C SER A 65 -5.56 17.25 -5.43
N LYS A 66 -6.62 18.04 -5.18
CA LYS A 66 -7.95 17.51 -4.90
C LYS A 66 -8.49 16.66 -6.06
N TRP A 67 -9.31 15.69 -5.69
CA TRP A 67 -10.18 14.97 -6.61
C TRP A 67 -11.62 15.38 -6.36
N ASP A 68 -12.38 15.59 -7.41
CA ASP A 68 -13.80 15.96 -7.36
C ASP A 68 -14.72 14.78 -6.99
N GLY A 69 -14.17 13.56 -6.89
CA GLY A 69 -14.92 12.33 -6.63
C GLY A 69 -15.72 11.80 -7.83
N LYS A 70 -15.59 12.43 -9.00
CA LYS A 70 -16.41 12.14 -10.19
C LYS A 70 -15.57 11.91 -11.45
N THR A 71 -14.46 12.63 -11.60
CA THR A 71 -13.59 12.52 -12.76
C THR A 71 -12.94 11.14 -12.77
N ILE A 72 -13.21 10.38 -13.84
CA ILE A 72 -12.52 9.12 -14.13
C ILE A 72 -11.42 9.40 -15.15
N TYR A 73 -10.20 9.03 -14.79
CA TYR A 73 -9.03 9.17 -15.64
C TYR A 73 -8.89 7.92 -16.52
N ASP A 74 -9.36 8.03 -17.76
CA ASP A 74 -9.30 6.96 -18.75
C ASP A 74 -7.88 6.87 -19.33
N PRO A 75 -7.13 5.78 -19.05
CA PRO A 75 -5.76 5.66 -19.53
C PRO A 75 -5.67 5.56 -21.06
N THR A 76 -6.72 5.10 -21.77
CA THR A 76 -6.71 4.97 -23.25
C THR A 76 -6.73 6.32 -23.96
N LYS A 77 -7.11 7.39 -23.26
CA LYS A 77 -7.23 8.75 -23.79
C LYS A 77 -6.03 9.63 -23.43
N MET A 78 -5.00 9.05 -22.82
CA MET A 78 -3.87 9.78 -22.29
C MET A 78 -2.57 9.09 -22.68
N THR A 79 -1.56 9.90 -23.00
CA THR A 79 -0.18 9.40 -22.98
C THR A 79 0.21 9.01 -21.56
N LYS A 80 1.24 8.16 -21.42
CA LYS A 80 1.80 7.78 -20.12
C LYS A 80 2.07 9.00 -19.21
N ALA A 81 2.67 10.06 -19.76
CA ALA A 81 3.01 11.27 -19.02
C ALA A 81 1.75 12.05 -18.57
N GLN A 82 0.75 12.18 -19.44
CA GLN A 82 -0.53 12.81 -19.10
C GLN A 82 -1.27 12.01 -18.02
N PHE A 83 -1.30 10.68 -18.14
CA PHE A 83 -1.94 9.81 -17.16
C PHE A 83 -1.24 9.90 -15.80
N PHE A 84 0.10 9.88 -15.79
CA PHE A 84 0.88 10.11 -14.58
C PHE A 84 0.54 11.47 -13.95
N ALA A 85 0.57 12.58 -14.69
CA ALA A 85 0.26 13.91 -14.14
C ALA A 85 -1.19 14.01 -13.63
N ALA A 86 -2.11 13.28 -14.26
CA ALA A 86 -3.50 13.23 -13.87
C ALA A 86 -3.69 12.51 -12.53
N ILE A 87 -3.06 11.35 -12.33
CA ILE A 87 -3.18 10.54 -11.12
C ILE A 87 -2.24 11.02 -10.00
N CYS A 88 -1.03 11.43 -10.36
CA CYS A 88 0.06 11.80 -9.47
C CYS A 88 0.60 13.21 -9.80
N PRO A 89 -0.05 14.30 -9.31
CA PRO A 89 0.45 15.67 -9.47
C PRO A 89 1.91 15.88 -9.02
N SER A 90 2.41 15.01 -8.14
CA SER A 90 3.85 14.75 -7.99
C SER A 90 4.09 13.32 -7.52
N ALA A 91 5.35 12.91 -7.46
CA ALA A 91 5.73 11.60 -6.93
C ALA A 91 5.23 11.34 -5.49
N ASP A 92 5.04 12.36 -4.66
CA ASP A 92 4.57 12.20 -3.27
C ASP A 92 3.04 12.25 -3.13
N ARG A 93 2.33 12.70 -4.16
CA ARG A 93 0.91 13.06 -4.07
C ARG A 93 0.14 12.32 -5.13
N VAL A 94 -0.60 11.30 -4.70
CA VAL A 94 -1.73 10.79 -5.47
C VAL A 94 -2.88 11.79 -5.32
N ARG A 95 -3.53 12.14 -6.44
CA ARG A 95 -4.66 13.07 -6.46
C ARG A 95 -5.76 12.59 -5.50
N GLY A 96 -6.26 13.46 -4.63
CA GLY A 96 -7.33 13.19 -3.67
C GLY A 96 -6.92 12.40 -2.42
N ILE A 97 -5.65 11.99 -2.30
CA ILE A 97 -5.23 11.09 -1.21
C ILE A 97 -5.37 11.72 0.17
N ARG A 98 -5.24 13.04 0.27
CA ARG A 98 -5.38 13.79 1.52
C ARG A 98 -6.82 13.72 2.03
N GLU A 99 -7.79 14.00 1.16
CA GLU A 99 -9.21 13.95 1.51
C GLU A 99 -9.64 12.53 1.91
N VAL A 100 -9.08 11.52 1.24
CA VAL A 100 -9.29 10.11 1.58
C VAL A 100 -8.74 9.78 2.95
N PHE A 101 -7.52 10.23 3.27
CA PHE A 101 -6.93 10.03 4.58
C PHE A 101 -7.84 10.58 5.69
N TYR A 102 -8.25 11.85 5.61
CA TYR A 102 -9.07 12.46 6.66
C TYR A 102 -10.52 11.96 6.69
N ARG A 103 -11.05 11.47 5.57
CA ARG A 103 -12.37 10.80 5.56
C ARG A 103 -12.34 9.48 6.34
N HIS A 104 -11.28 8.71 6.19
CA HIS A 104 -11.16 7.40 6.81
C HIS A 104 -10.54 7.44 8.21
N ASN A 105 -9.80 8.52 8.53
CA ASN A 105 -9.04 8.70 9.76
C ASN A 105 -8.31 7.41 10.19
N PRO A 106 -7.41 6.88 9.34
CA PRO A 106 -6.90 5.51 9.50
C PRO A 106 -5.99 5.33 10.71
N PHE A 107 -5.45 6.42 11.27
CA PHE A 107 -4.53 6.41 12.40
C PHE A 107 -5.21 7.04 13.62
N GLN A 108 -5.29 6.31 14.73
CA GLN A 108 -5.77 6.83 16.00
C GLN A 108 -4.82 7.89 16.57
N ASP A 109 -3.51 7.62 16.47
CA ASP A 109 -2.45 8.58 16.76
C ASP A 109 -1.61 8.80 15.49
N ASN A 110 -1.75 9.97 14.89
CA ASN A 110 -0.97 10.34 13.71
C ASN A 110 0.54 10.36 13.98
N GLN A 111 1.00 10.52 15.23
CA GLN A 111 2.43 10.45 15.55
C GLN A 111 2.94 9.02 15.70
N ASN A 112 2.07 8.06 16.03
CA ASN A 112 2.43 6.68 16.34
C ASN A 112 1.44 5.66 15.74
N PRO A 113 1.22 5.64 14.42
CA PRO A 113 0.33 4.65 13.82
C PRO A 113 0.87 3.23 14.02
N THR A 114 -0.03 2.32 14.34
CA THR A 114 0.24 0.90 14.47
C THR A 114 0.43 0.23 13.11
N LYS A 115 1.00 -0.98 13.11
CA LYS A 115 1.13 -1.80 11.89
C LYS A 115 -0.22 -2.13 11.26
N ALA A 116 -1.22 -2.46 12.08
CA ALA A 116 -2.57 -2.75 11.62
C ALA A 116 -3.22 -1.57 10.87
N GLU A 117 -3.06 -0.37 11.44
CA GLU A 117 -3.59 0.86 10.85
C GLU A 117 -2.90 1.21 9.54
N VAL A 118 -1.58 1.02 9.45
CA VAL A 118 -0.82 1.24 8.21
C VAL A 118 -1.16 0.18 7.14
N ASP A 119 -1.36 -1.08 7.53
CA ASP A 119 -1.84 -2.13 6.61
C ASP A 119 -3.20 -1.76 6.01
N GLU A 120 -4.11 -1.26 6.86
CA GLU A 120 -5.43 -0.80 6.45
C GLU A 120 -5.37 0.46 5.59
N TRP A 121 -4.51 1.42 5.95
CA TRP A 121 -4.26 2.60 5.13
C TRP A 121 -3.83 2.23 3.71
N HIS A 122 -2.89 1.29 3.55
CA HIS A 122 -2.47 0.86 2.22
C HIS A 122 -3.63 0.25 1.41
N ARG A 123 -4.51 -0.52 2.05
CA ARG A 123 -5.71 -1.06 1.38
C ARG A 123 -6.63 0.06 0.89
N ILE A 124 -6.94 1.02 1.76
CA ILE A 124 -7.75 2.21 1.43
C ILE A 124 -7.13 2.99 0.28
N ALA A 125 -5.82 3.21 0.34
CA ALA A 125 -5.10 4.04 -0.59
C ALA A 125 -4.96 3.41 -2.00
N ILE A 126 -4.74 2.09 -2.09
CA ILE A 126 -4.78 1.35 -3.37
C ILE A 126 -6.19 1.42 -3.98
N ASN A 127 -7.23 1.24 -3.16
CA ASN A 127 -8.61 1.31 -3.61
C ASN A 127 -9.01 2.71 -4.08
N HIS A 128 -8.44 3.75 -3.49
CA HIS A 128 -8.57 5.11 -3.99
C HIS A 128 -7.97 5.27 -5.40
N VAL A 129 -6.74 4.77 -5.63
CA VAL A 129 -6.13 4.77 -6.97
C VAL A 129 -6.97 4.00 -7.99
N ARG A 130 -7.61 2.90 -7.57
CA ARG A 130 -8.58 2.17 -8.39
C ARG A 130 -9.80 3.00 -8.72
N ALA A 131 -10.35 3.74 -7.76
CA ALA A 131 -11.50 4.60 -7.97
C ALA A 131 -11.21 5.73 -8.98
N LEU A 132 -9.99 6.29 -8.99
CA LEU A 132 -9.56 7.31 -9.96
C LEU A 132 -9.68 6.83 -11.42
N VAL A 133 -9.61 5.51 -11.65
CA VAL A 133 -9.73 4.89 -12.99
C VAL A 133 -11.03 4.09 -13.15
N GLY A 134 -12.03 4.31 -12.30
CA GLY A 134 -13.35 3.69 -12.43
C GLY A 134 -13.48 2.27 -11.87
N TYR A 135 -12.45 1.74 -11.20
CA TYR A 135 -12.51 0.44 -10.50
C TYR A 135 -13.11 0.58 -9.09
N SER A 136 -14.33 1.12 -8.99
CA SER A 136 -14.99 1.41 -7.70
C SER A 136 -15.97 0.33 -7.22
N SER A 137 -16.30 -0.66 -8.06
CA SER A 137 -17.24 -1.72 -7.67
C SER A 137 -16.65 -2.61 -6.56
N PRO A 138 -17.49 -3.23 -5.70
CA PRO A 138 -17.03 -4.05 -4.58
C PRO A 138 -16.09 -5.19 -4.98
N ASP A 139 -16.36 -5.84 -6.13
CA ASP A 139 -15.53 -6.92 -6.68
C ASP A 139 -14.17 -6.44 -7.21
N ARG A 140 -13.96 -5.12 -7.31
CA ARG A 140 -12.72 -4.48 -7.75
C ARG A 140 -11.84 -4.00 -6.60
N GLN A 141 -12.31 -4.11 -5.36
CA GLN A 141 -11.56 -3.65 -4.19
C GLN A 141 -10.45 -4.63 -3.84
N VAL A 142 -9.26 -4.11 -3.55
CA VAL A 142 -8.14 -4.89 -3.04
C VAL A 142 -8.41 -5.30 -1.59
N GLN A 143 -7.96 -6.50 -1.26
CA GLN A 143 -8.00 -7.06 0.08
C GLN A 143 -6.58 -7.32 0.58
N LYS A 144 -6.37 -7.11 1.88
CA LYS A 144 -5.15 -7.52 2.54
C LYS A 144 -5.08 -9.05 2.53
N ASP A 145 -3.90 -9.64 2.35
CA ASP A 145 -3.68 -11.08 2.45
C ASP A 145 -2.50 -11.37 3.36
N GLN A 146 -2.75 -12.04 4.48
CA GLN A 146 -1.72 -12.29 5.48
C GLN A 146 -0.48 -12.97 4.89
N CYS A 147 -0.65 -13.93 4.00
CA CYS A 147 0.48 -14.65 3.41
C CYS A 147 1.30 -13.75 2.50
N MET A 148 0.69 -12.81 1.79
CA MET A 148 1.44 -11.85 0.99
C MET A 148 2.29 -10.91 1.84
N PHE A 149 1.80 -10.46 3.01
CA PHE A 149 2.60 -9.63 3.93
C PHE A 149 3.81 -10.40 4.46
N LYS A 150 3.61 -11.65 4.90
CA LYS A 150 4.71 -12.50 5.39
C LYS A 150 5.71 -12.83 4.27
N ARG A 151 5.24 -13.20 3.08
CA ARG A 151 6.11 -13.48 1.92
C ARG A 151 6.86 -12.25 1.43
N ALA A 152 6.29 -11.05 1.55
CA ALA A 152 7.01 -9.81 1.29
C ALA A 152 8.16 -9.64 2.30
N LEU A 153 7.89 -9.83 3.59
CA LEU A 153 8.91 -9.73 4.64
C LEU A 153 10.01 -10.79 4.47
N TRP A 154 9.66 -12.05 4.26
CA TRP A 154 10.66 -13.12 4.05
C TRP A 154 11.54 -12.84 2.83
N GLY A 155 10.95 -12.30 1.75
CA GLY A 155 11.72 -11.87 0.58
C GLY A 155 12.71 -10.75 0.90
N ASP A 156 12.34 -9.79 1.76
CA ASP A 156 13.24 -8.72 2.22
C ASP A 156 14.29 -9.24 3.19
N GLU A 157 13.94 -10.05 4.18
CA GLU A 157 14.91 -10.69 5.08
C GLU A 157 15.90 -11.52 4.28
N ARG A 158 15.44 -12.26 3.28
CA ARG A 158 16.30 -13.01 2.35
C ARG A 158 17.21 -12.09 1.56
N LYS A 159 16.69 -10.95 1.08
CA LYS A 159 17.46 -9.99 0.28
C LYS A 159 18.53 -9.27 1.10
N PHE A 160 18.19 -8.83 2.30
CA PHE A 160 18.96 -7.86 3.06
C PHE A 160 19.70 -8.43 4.28
N THR A 161 19.52 -9.71 4.58
CA THR A 161 20.22 -10.40 5.69
C THR A 161 20.74 -11.76 5.22
N THR A 162 21.54 -12.41 6.06
CA THR A 162 21.97 -13.82 5.90
C THR A 162 21.17 -14.79 6.76
N LYS A 163 20.09 -14.31 7.43
CA LYS A 163 19.30 -15.06 8.42
C LYS A 163 18.90 -16.45 7.96
N TRP A 164 18.56 -16.58 6.68
CA TRP A 164 18.01 -17.81 6.10
C TRP A 164 19.06 -18.67 5.37
N ASP A 165 20.29 -18.20 5.22
CA ASP A 165 21.24 -18.80 4.26
C ASP A 165 21.78 -20.16 4.73
N GLN A 166 21.96 -20.35 6.04
CA GLN A 166 22.46 -21.61 6.59
C GLN A 166 21.43 -22.74 6.46
N LYS A 167 20.17 -22.49 6.84
CA LYS A 167 19.10 -23.52 6.83
C LYS A 167 18.53 -23.74 5.42
N TYR A 168 18.50 -22.71 4.58
CA TYR A 168 17.97 -22.77 3.23
C TYR A 168 19.03 -22.36 2.20
N PRO A 169 19.98 -23.24 1.87
CA PRO A 169 21.03 -22.93 0.90
C PRO A 169 20.45 -22.87 -0.53
N GLY A 170 21.29 -22.47 -1.49
CA GLY A 170 20.90 -22.46 -2.90
C GLY A 170 21.84 -21.62 -3.76
N LYS A 171 21.42 -21.36 -5.00
CA LYS A 171 22.18 -20.52 -5.93
C LYS A 171 22.09 -19.05 -5.53
N LEU A 172 23.24 -18.40 -5.34
CA LEU A 172 23.34 -16.97 -5.07
C LEU A 172 22.59 -16.15 -6.14
N GLY A 173 21.74 -15.23 -5.68
CA GLY A 173 20.97 -14.34 -6.55
C GLY A 173 19.76 -14.98 -7.23
N SER A 174 19.40 -16.22 -6.91
CA SER A 174 18.18 -16.85 -7.42
C SER A 174 16.93 -16.32 -6.72
N ALA A 175 15.76 -16.58 -7.29
CA ALA A 175 14.48 -16.17 -6.69
C ALA A 175 14.22 -16.82 -5.31
N PHE A 176 14.82 -17.98 -5.03
CA PHE A 176 14.65 -18.71 -3.77
C PHE A 176 15.87 -18.61 -2.83
N GLY A 177 17.08 -18.66 -3.40
CA GLY A 177 18.32 -18.87 -2.64
C GLY A 177 18.91 -17.61 -1.99
N PRO A 178 20.19 -17.69 -1.53
CA PRO A 178 20.89 -16.59 -0.88
C PRO A 178 20.96 -15.34 -1.75
N CYS A 179 20.90 -14.16 -1.13
CA CYS A 179 20.87 -12.89 -1.87
C CYS A 179 22.00 -11.92 -1.56
N GLN A 180 22.66 -12.05 -0.41
CA GLN A 180 23.75 -11.15 -0.02
C GLN A 180 24.90 -11.25 -1.02
N GLY A 181 25.29 -10.12 -1.60
CA GLY A 181 26.25 -10.03 -2.70
C GLY A 181 25.65 -10.09 -4.11
N SER A 182 24.34 -10.36 -4.26
CA SER A 182 23.67 -10.35 -5.56
C SER A 182 23.06 -9.00 -5.93
N LYS A 183 23.22 -8.61 -7.21
CA LYS A 183 22.55 -7.45 -7.82
C LYS A 183 21.11 -7.74 -8.28
N ASN A 184 20.63 -8.99 -8.21
CA ASN A 184 19.26 -9.31 -8.60
C ASN A 184 18.25 -8.70 -7.61
N ALA A 185 17.39 -7.80 -8.10
CA ALA A 185 16.35 -7.16 -7.31
C ALA A 185 15.27 -8.15 -6.85
N HIS A 186 14.95 -9.15 -7.68
CA HIS A 186 13.97 -10.21 -7.40
C HIS A 186 14.55 -11.39 -6.62
N CYS A 187 15.77 -11.27 -6.09
CA CYS A 187 16.28 -12.30 -5.20
C CYS A 187 15.39 -12.41 -3.95
N GLY A 188 15.10 -13.64 -3.53
CA GLY A 188 14.15 -13.96 -2.45
C GLY A 188 12.67 -13.90 -2.85
N ALA A 189 12.34 -13.57 -4.11
CA ALA A 189 10.95 -13.46 -4.55
C ALA A 189 10.10 -14.72 -4.35
N SER A 190 10.67 -15.91 -4.52
CA SER A 190 9.96 -17.17 -4.33
C SER A 190 10.30 -17.84 -3.00
N PHE A 191 11.09 -17.19 -2.14
CA PHE A 191 11.45 -17.76 -0.84
C PHE A 191 10.23 -17.84 0.09
N ILE A 192 10.00 -19.03 0.63
CA ILE A 192 8.99 -19.35 1.64
C ILE A 192 9.68 -20.35 2.58
N PRO A 193 9.86 -20.04 3.87
CA PRO A 193 10.44 -20.98 4.81
C PRO A 193 9.48 -22.14 5.10
N ASP A 194 9.98 -23.21 5.74
CA ASP A 194 9.16 -24.33 6.19
C ASP A 194 8.14 -23.91 7.27
N ALA A 195 7.20 -24.80 7.57
CA ALA A 195 6.09 -24.48 8.49
C ALA A 195 6.58 -24.10 9.91
N GLU A 196 7.67 -24.72 10.38
CA GLU A 196 8.24 -24.48 11.70
C GLU A 196 8.81 -23.06 11.80
N ASP A 197 9.55 -22.62 10.78
CA ASP A 197 10.12 -21.28 10.71
C ASP A 197 9.10 -20.19 10.36
N GLN A 198 7.96 -20.59 9.78
CA GLN A 198 6.83 -19.71 9.55
C GLN A 198 6.09 -19.38 10.86
N ALA A 199 5.95 -20.34 11.77
CA ALA A 199 5.11 -20.23 12.97
C ALA A 199 5.34 -18.95 13.79
N PRO A 200 6.58 -18.46 14.02
CA PRO A 200 6.80 -17.21 14.76
C PRO A 200 6.18 -15.96 14.12
N TYR A 201 5.85 -15.99 12.82
CA TYR A 201 5.29 -14.85 12.08
C TYR A 201 3.75 -14.80 12.13
N PHE A 202 3.10 -15.79 12.74
CA PHE A 202 1.65 -15.87 12.88
C PHE A 202 1.24 -15.79 14.34
N SER A 203 0.08 -15.19 14.60
CA SER A 203 -0.59 -15.28 15.89
C SER A 203 -1.29 -16.63 16.09
N ASP A 204 -1.62 -17.33 15.00
CA ASP A 204 -2.19 -18.68 14.99
C ASP A 204 -1.14 -19.68 14.49
N ALA A 205 -0.77 -20.62 15.35
CA ALA A 205 0.26 -21.63 15.10
C ALA A 205 -0.10 -22.63 13.98
N ASN A 206 -1.37 -22.71 13.55
CA ASN A 206 -1.79 -23.64 12.50
C ASN A 206 -1.73 -23.03 11.09
N LEU A 207 -1.48 -21.72 10.97
CA LEU A 207 -1.41 -21.03 9.69
C LEU A 207 -0.06 -21.26 9.02
N VAL A 208 -0.09 -21.83 7.81
CA VAL A 208 1.08 -22.03 6.95
C VAL A 208 0.80 -21.47 5.56
N CYS A 209 1.65 -20.54 5.13
CA CYS A 209 1.62 -19.99 3.79
C CYS A 209 2.31 -20.92 2.80
N LYS A 210 1.67 -21.06 1.63
CA LYS A 210 2.16 -21.89 0.52
C LYS A 210 2.53 -21.01 -0.67
N ALA A 211 3.27 -21.61 -1.60
CA ALA A 211 3.47 -21.02 -2.91
C ALA A 211 2.11 -20.81 -3.60
N GLN A 212 1.91 -19.62 -4.13
CA GLN A 212 0.71 -19.23 -4.86
C GLN A 212 1.13 -18.35 -6.03
N ALA A 213 0.41 -18.50 -7.14
CA ALA A 213 0.57 -17.66 -8.32
C ALA A 213 0.28 -16.19 -7.96
N GLY A 214 1.00 -15.27 -8.61
CA GLY A 214 0.96 -13.88 -8.21
C GLY A 214 1.90 -13.00 -9.00
N ALA A 215 2.13 -11.79 -8.48
CA ALA A 215 3.12 -10.86 -8.98
C ALA A 215 3.94 -10.30 -7.82
N GLU A 216 5.16 -9.85 -8.14
CA GLU A 216 6.02 -9.11 -7.23
C GLU A 216 6.43 -7.79 -7.87
N GLY A 217 6.53 -6.74 -7.07
CA GLY A 217 7.33 -5.56 -7.39
C GLY A 217 8.30 -5.23 -6.26
N VAL A 218 9.49 -4.73 -6.60
CA VAL A 218 10.46 -4.20 -5.65
C VAL A 218 10.75 -2.75 -6.04
N PHE A 219 10.44 -1.82 -5.14
CA PHE A 219 10.46 -0.38 -5.42
C PHE A 219 11.37 0.34 -4.44
N SER A 220 12.25 1.20 -4.96
CA SER A 220 13.27 1.91 -4.17
C SER A 220 13.11 3.43 -4.22
N ALA A 221 11.97 3.92 -4.72
CA ALA A 221 11.72 5.35 -4.85
C ALA A 221 11.39 6.02 -3.52
N ALA A 222 10.78 5.30 -2.57
CA ALA A 222 10.40 5.85 -1.28
C ALA A 222 11.63 6.15 -0.39
N LYS A 223 11.47 7.07 0.56
CA LYS A 223 12.47 7.41 1.57
C LYS A 223 11.98 7.03 2.97
N SER A 224 12.92 6.70 3.85
CA SER A 224 12.63 6.24 5.20
C SER A 224 12.00 7.34 6.06
N ASN A 225 12.36 8.61 5.82
CA ASN A 225 11.80 9.80 6.49
C ASN A 225 10.48 10.33 5.90
N ILE A 226 9.86 9.65 4.93
CA ILE A 226 8.53 10.06 4.44
C ILE A 226 7.43 9.48 5.36
N PRO A 227 6.44 10.28 5.78
CA PRO A 227 5.24 9.82 6.50
C PRO A 227 4.54 8.60 5.90
N TRP A 228 3.91 7.78 6.75
CA TRP A 228 3.20 6.57 6.30
C TRP A 228 2.06 6.88 5.33
N SER A 229 1.38 8.02 5.51
CA SER A 229 0.33 8.47 4.58
C SER A 229 0.81 8.57 3.12
N LEU A 230 2.10 8.87 2.88
CA LEU A 230 2.64 9.12 1.53
C LEU A 230 3.72 8.14 1.08
N LYS A 231 4.28 7.33 1.99
CA LYS A 231 5.44 6.47 1.70
C LYS A 231 5.18 5.53 0.52
N TRP A 232 3.99 4.92 0.47
CA TRP A 232 3.60 4.06 -0.63
C TRP A 232 3.31 4.84 -1.93
N SER A 233 2.76 6.06 -1.83
CA SER A 233 2.47 6.94 -2.98
C SER A 233 3.72 7.15 -3.83
N ARG A 234 4.89 7.32 -3.19
CA ARG A 234 6.15 7.49 -3.91
C ARG A 234 6.59 6.25 -4.68
N ALA A 235 6.38 5.06 -4.14
CA ALA A 235 6.64 3.82 -4.88
C ALA A 235 5.68 3.67 -6.08
N PHE A 236 4.38 3.88 -5.84
CA PHE A 236 3.36 3.79 -6.89
C PHE A 236 3.56 4.83 -7.99
N CYS A 237 3.63 6.11 -7.65
CA CYS A 237 3.70 7.21 -8.62
C CYS A 237 4.98 7.18 -9.47
N ASN A 238 6.14 6.82 -8.91
CA ASN A 238 7.35 6.66 -9.73
C ASN A 238 7.23 5.49 -10.70
N THR A 239 6.64 4.38 -10.27
CA THR A 239 6.39 3.23 -11.16
C THR A 239 5.39 3.61 -12.24
N LEU A 240 4.35 4.38 -11.90
CA LEU A 240 3.37 4.87 -12.85
C LEU A 240 3.98 5.82 -13.88
N ALA A 241 4.88 6.72 -13.46
CA ALA A 241 5.62 7.57 -14.37
C ALA A 241 6.48 6.75 -15.36
N ALA A 242 7.14 5.71 -14.86
CA ALA A 242 8.03 4.87 -15.65
C ALA A 242 7.27 3.97 -16.63
N GLU A 243 6.20 3.31 -16.19
CA GLU A 243 5.57 2.21 -16.93
C GLU A 243 4.16 2.53 -17.44
N GLY A 244 3.49 3.52 -16.86
CA GLY A 244 2.11 3.84 -17.18
C GLY A 244 1.11 2.82 -16.63
N PHE A 245 -0.12 2.89 -17.10
CA PHE A 245 -1.22 2.06 -16.61
C PHE A 245 -1.04 0.56 -16.89
N TRP A 246 -0.50 0.21 -18.05
CA TRP A 246 -0.29 -1.19 -18.49
C TRP A 246 1.09 -1.75 -18.13
N GLY A 247 1.81 -1.08 -17.22
CA GLY A 247 3.12 -1.53 -16.74
C GLY A 247 3.05 -2.88 -16.04
N GLY A 248 4.13 -3.65 -16.14
CA GLY A 248 4.22 -4.95 -15.47
C GLY A 248 4.15 -4.84 -13.94
N HIS A 249 4.70 -3.75 -13.38
CA HIS A 249 4.69 -3.50 -11.95
C HIS A 249 3.51 -2.61 -11.49
N THR A 250 2.95 -1.78 -12.37
CA THR A 250 1.74 -0.99 -12.06
C THR A 250 0.46 -1.79 -12.16
N GLY A 251 0.36 -2.72 -13.12
CA GLY A 251 -0.85 -3.53 -13.35
C GLY A 251 -1.41 -4.19 -12.08
N PRO A 252 -0.60 -4.81 -11.21
CA PRO A 252 -1.09 -5.39 -9.96
C PRO A 252 -1.83 -4.42 -9.03
N PHE A 253 -1.41 -3.14 -8.96
CA PHE A 253 -2.13 -2.14 -8.17
C PHE A 253 -3.57 -1.96 -8.63
N PHE A 254 -3.83 -2.08 -9.93
CA PHE A 254 -5.17 -1.93 -10.52
C PHE A 254 -5.97 -3.23 -10.60
N HIS A 255 -5.31 -4.37 -10.73
CA HIS A 255 -5.97 -5.60 -11.21
C HIS A 255 -5.89 -6.81 -10.27
N ARG A 256 -5.02 -6.81 -9.25
CA ARG A 256 -4.90 -7.97 -8.35
C ARG A 256 -5.84 -7.84 -7.17
N GLU A 257 -6.59 -8.89 -6.88
CA GLU A 257 -7.54 -8.90 -5.76
C GLU A 257 -6.86 -8.74 -4.40
N LYS A 258 -5.67 -9.31 -4.22
CA LYS A 258 -5.03 -9.42 -2.91
C LYS A 258 -3.61 -8.89 -2.91
N PHE A 259 -3.19 -8.31 -1.79
CA PHE A 259 -1.84 -7.75 -1.65
C PHE A 259 -1.24 -7.98 -0.26
N GLY A 260 0.08 -7.81 -0.19
CA GLY A 260 0.80 -7.61 1.06
C GLY A 260 2.14 -6.94 0.81
N PHE A 261 2.51 -6.03 1.71
CA PHE A 261 3.67 -5.16 1.58
C PHE A 261 4.67 -5.40 2.70
N SER A 262 5.96 -5.23 2.38
CA SER A 262 7.04 -5.10 3.34
C SER A 262 7.86 -3.87 2.97
N PHE A 263 8.32 -3.14 3.98
CA PHE A 263 9.24 -2.04 3.82
C PHE A 263 10.56 -2.37 4.51
N TRP A 264 11.67 -2.09 3.83
CA TRP A 264 13.03 -2.28 4.33
C TRP A 264 13.83 -0.98 4.26
N ASP A 265 14.47 -0.60 5.36
CA ASP A 265 15.30 0.59 5.41
C ASP A 265 16.74 0.22 5.01
N ASN A 266 17.18 0.63 3.83
CA ASN A 266 18.46 0.19 3.27
C ASN A 266 19.67 0.69 4.08
N ASN A 267 19.50 1.73 4.90
CA ASN A 267 20.52 2.26 5.78
C ASN A 267 19.88 2.96 7.00
N ILE A 268 19.77 2.23 8.11
CA ILE A 268 19.10 2.70 9.33
C ILE A 268 19.76 3.96 9.91
N SER A 269 21.09 4.14 9.77
CA SER A 269 21.78 5.32 10.31
C SER A 269 21.58 6.59 9.49
N ASN A 270 21.15 6.48 8.22
CA ASN A 270 20.88 7.64 7.37
C ASN A 270 19.40 8.03 7.43
N ASN A 271 19.08 9.22 7.97
CA ASN A 271 17.70 9.71 8.06
C ASN A 271 16.99 9.77 6.69
N ASN A 272 17.73 10.09 5.62
CA ASN A 272 17.22 10.17 4.25
C ASN A 272 17.49 8.89 3.43
N SER A 273 17.63 7.75 4.11
CA SER A 273 17.81 6.45 3.48
C SER A 273 16.63 6.10 2.55
N THR A 274 16.92 5.24 1.56
CA THR A 274 15.90 4.65 0.71
C THR A 274 15.11 3.61 1.50
N ALA A 275 13.78 3.75 1.46
CA ALA A 275 12.84 2.72 1.90
C ALA A 275 12.52 1.84 0.70
N VAL A 276 12.92 0.57 0.75
CA VAL A 276 12.58 -0.42 -0.27
C VAL A 276 11.20 -0.99 0.07
N LEU A 277 10.24 -0.83 -0.83
CA LEU A 277 8.95 -1.51 -0.75
C LEU A 277 9.03 -2.79 -1.58
N ARG A 278 8.84 -3.95 -0.93
CA ARG A 278 8.50 -5.18 -1.64
C ARG A 278 7.01 -5.40 -1.59
N ALA A 279 6.39 -5.41 -2.76
CA ALA A 279 4.97 -5.67 -2.93
C ALA A 279 4.75 -7.09 -3.46
N LYS A 280 3.87 -7.84 -2.80
CA LYS A 280 3.39 -9.14 -3.23
C LYS A 280 1.91 -9.05 -3.55
N TRP A 281 1.50 -9.71 -4.63
CA TRP A 281 0.12 -9.72 -5.11
C TRP A 281 -0.34 -11.14 -5.42
N THR A 282 -1.58 -11.46 -5.09
CA THR A 282 -2.20 -12.77 -5.34
C THR A 282 -3.70 -12.60 -5.65
N GLY A 283 -4.44 -13.71 -5.64
CA GLY A 283 -5.87 -13.75 -5.90
C GLY A 283 -6.21 -13.56 -7.37
N LYS A 284 -7.49 -13.31 -7.63
CA LYS A 284 -8.01 -13.14 -8.99
C LYS A 284 -7.30 -11.99 -9.69
N LEU A 285 -6.87 -12.25 -10.93
CA LEU A 285 -6.47 -11.19 -11.86
C LEU A 285 -7.73 -10.67 -12.53
N MET A 286 -8.12 -9.44 -12.23
CA MET A 286 -9.33 -8.85 -12.74
C MET A 286 -9.12 -8.32 -14.17
N PRO A 287 -10.04 -8.58 -15.12
CA PRO A 287 -9.92 -8.06 -16.48
C PRO A 287 -9.88 -6.53 -16.49
N SER A 288 -9.02 -5.93 -17.32
CA SER A 288 -9.01 -4.48 -17.49
C SER A 288 -10.36 -3.97 -18.02
N LEU A 289 -10.86 -2.84 -17.49
CA LEU A 289 -11.99 -2.11 -18.09
C LEU A 289 -11.58 -1.42 -19.39
N TYR A 290 -10.27 -1.25 -19.60
CA TYR A 290 -9.70 -0.52 -20.71
C TYR A 290 -8.98 -1.48 -21.66
N PRO A 291 -9.23 -1.42 -22.97
CA PRO A 291 -8.43 -2.16 -23.94
C PRO A 291 -6.98 -1.71 -23.86
N LYS A 292 -6.05 -2.65 -24.05
CA LYS A 292 -4.64 -2.31 -24.22
C LYS A 292 -4.46 -1.70 -25.63
N PRO A 293 -3.85 -0.52 -25.77
CA PRO A 293 -3.55 0.09 -27.07
C PRO A 293 -2.61 -0.80 -27.90
#